data_AF-A0A8I3ABB0-F1
#
_entry.id   AF-A0A8I3ABB0-F1
#
_cell.length_a   1.000
_cell.length_b   1.000
_cell.length_c   1.000
_cell.angle_alpha   90.00
_cell.angle_beta   90.00
_cell.angle_gamma   90.00
#
_symmetry.space_group_name_H-M   'P 1'
#
loop_
_entity.id
_entity.type
_entity.pdbx_description
1 polymer ?
#
loop_
_entity_poly.entity_id
_entity_poly.type
_entity_poly.pdbx_seq_one_letter_code
_entity_poly.pdbx_strand_id
1 'polypeptide(L)' 'MARQTCQCLTKFCWNIESHPICNNEDGNLITLHYASHICHQWHNDLKNNSGDIFNISLINETLMNTIAFKINSSIQSKVI' A
#
# COMPACT_ATOMS: atom_id res chain seq x y z
N MET A 1 1.53 21.81 -8.10
CA MET A 1 1.14 20.39 -8.14
C MET A 1 2.31 19.45 -7.80
N ALA A 2 3.45 19.49 -8.53
CA ALA A 2 4.60 18.58 -8.32
C ALA A 2 5.23 18.55 -6.91
N ARG A 3 5.24 19.67 -6.18
CA ARG A 3 5.80 19.72 -4.81
C ARG A 3 4.92 18.99 -3.78
N GLN A 4 3.59 19.01 -3.96
CA GLN A 4 2.65 18.33 -3.07
C GLN A 4 2.66 16.81 -3.30
N THR A 5 2.79 16.37 -4.55
CA THR A 5 2.89 14.94 -4.89
C THR A 5 4.13 14.28 -4.29
N CYS A 6 5.29 14.97 -4.27
CA CYS A 6 6.50 14.44 -3.62
C CYS A 6 6.35 14.31 -2.10
N GLN A 7 5.70 15.28 -1.44
CA GLN A 7 5.46 15.23 0.01
C GLN A 7 4.53 14.09 0.41
N CYS A 8 3.49 13.80 -0.38
CA CYS A 8 2.59 12.69 -0.11
C CYS A 8 3.29 11.33 -0.27
N LEU A 9 4.17 11.18 -1.28
CA LEU A 9 4.99 9.97 -1.45
C LEU A 9 5.95 9.74 -0.30
N THR A 10 6.69 10.78 0.14
CA THR A 10 7.60 10.63 1.29
C THR A 10 6.84 10.22 2.55
N LYS A 11 5.69 10.84 2.83
CA LYS A 11 4.84 10.45 3.96
C LYS A 11 4.30 9.03 3.81
N PHE A 12 3.93 8.62 2.59
CA PHE A 12 3.49 7.27 2.31
C PHE A 12 4.56 6.23 2.64
N CYS A 13 5.79 6.41 2.14
CA CYS A 13 6.91 5.51 2.45
C CYS A 13 7.12 5.40 3.96
N TRP A 14 7.16 6.54 4.66
CA TRP A 14 7.30 6.56 6.11
C TRP A 14 6.15 5.83 6.83
N ASN A 15 4.91 6.10 6.44
CA ASN A 15 3.72 5.49 7.06
C ASN A 15 3.67 3.98 6.83
N ILE A 16 4.09 3.51 5.66
CA ILE A 16 4.19 2.08 5.37
C ILE A 16 5.32 1.43 6.20
N GLU A 17 6.51 2.01 6.20
CA GLU A 17 7.67 1.44 6.91
C GLU A 17 7.44 1.37 8.43
N SER A 18 6.73 2.37 8.98
CA SER A 18 6.37 2.44 10.40
C SER A 18 5.10 1.67 10.77
N HIS A 19 4.42 1.06 9.80
CA HIS A 19 3.13 0.42 10.03
C HIS A 19 3.28 -0.85 10.91
N PRO A 20 2.41 -1.07 11.92
CA PRO A 20 2.50 -2.25 12.79
C PRO A 20 2.50 -3.59 12.06
N ILE A 21 1.88 -3.66 10.87
CA ILE A 21 1.83 -4.88 10.05
C ILE A 21 3.21 -5.40 9.64
N CYS A 22 4.22 -4.53 9.58
CA CYS A 22 5.59 -4.90 9.28
C CYS A 22 6.18 -5.85 10.35
N ASN A 23 5.61 -5.89 11.55
CA ASN A 23 6.03 -6.80 12.62
C ASN A 23 5.40 -8.20 12.51
N ASN A 24 4.49 -8.43 11.55
CA ASN A 24 3.93 -9.76 11.30
C ASN A 24 4.94 -10.64 10.55
N GLU A 25 4.78 -11.96 10.64
CA GLU A 25 5.64 -12.95 9.96
C GLU A 25 5.79 -12.66 8.45
N ASP A 26 4.69 -12.34 7.78
CA ASP A 26 4.65 -11.97 6.36
C ASP A 26 4.59 -10.45 6.13
N GLY A 27 4.90 -9.64 7.14
CA GLY A 27 4.73 -8.19 7.13
C GLY A 27 5.39 -7.50 5.93
N ASN A 28 6.61 -7.90 5.59
CA ASN A 28 7.33 -7.37 4.41
C ASN A 28 6.61 -7.68 3.09
N LEU A 29 6.09 -8.89 2.94
CA LEU A 29 5.38 -9.31 1.73
C LEU A 29 4.05 -8.56 1.61
N ILE A 30 3.32 -8.43 2.71
CA ILE A 30 2.06 -7.69 2.78
C ILE A 30 2.29 -6.22 2.41
N THR A 31 3.27 -5.59 3.04
CA THR A 31 3.68 -4.22 2.78
C THR A 31 4.08 -3.99 1.33
N LEU A 32 4.86 -4.89 0.73
CA LEU A 32 5.25 -4.81 -0.68
C LEU A 32 4.05 -4.88 -1.62
N HIS A 33 3.14 -5.83 -1.40
CA HIS A 33 1.93 -5.98 -2.22
C HIS A 33 1.02 -4.75 -2.11
N TYR A 34 0.83 -4.26 -0.89
CA TYR A 34 0.03 -3.06 -0.65
C TYR A 34 0.66 -1.82 -1.31
N ALA A 35 1.97 -1.62 -1.13
CA ALA A 35 2.69 -0.49 -1.72
C ALA A 35 2.62 -0.51 -3.24
N SER A 36 2.84 -1.67 -3.86
CA SER A 36 2.74 -1.83 -5.31
C SER A 36 1.34 -1.51 -5.83
N HIS A 37 0.29 -1.94 -5.13
CA HIS A 37 -1.10 -1.70 -5.53
C HIS A 37 -1.44 -0.21 -5.51
N ILE A 38 -1.16 0.44 -4.38
CA ILE A 38 -1.49 1.86 -4.17
C ILE A 38 -0.67 2.77 -5.08
N CYS A 39 0.63 2.51 -5.25
CA CYS A 39 1.47 3.29 -6.16
C CYS A 39 0.97 3.18 -7.61
N HIS A 40 0.54 2.00 -8.05
CA HIS A 40 0.01 1.81 -9.40
C HIS A 40 -1.32 2.56 -9.60
N GLN A 41 -2.26 2.43 -8.65
CA GLN A 41 -3.53 3.16 -8.73
C GLN A 41 -3.31 4.67 -8.75
N TRP A 42 -2.49 5.18 -7.84
CA TRP A 42 -2.19 6.61 -7.74
C TRP A 42 -1.48 7.15 -8.99
N HIS A 43 -0.55 6.38 -9.56
CA HIS A 43 0.10 6.74 -10.83
C HIS A 43 -0.91 6.83 -11.98
N ASN A 44 -1.86 5.90 -12.07
CA ASN A 44 -2.88 5.91 -13.11
C ASN A 44 -3.83 7.11 -12.95
N ASP A 45 -4.23 7.44 -11.73
CA ASP A 45 -5.07 8.60 -11.43
C ASP A 45 -4.37 9.92 -11.83
N LEU A 46 -3.09 10.05 -11.49
CA LEU A 46 -2.25 11.18 -11.92
C LEU A 46 -2.14 11.25 -13.44
N LYS A 47 -1.87 10.13 -14.10
CA LYS A 47 -1.69 10.07 -15.56
C LYS A 47 -2.97 10.44 -16.31
N ASN A 48 -4.12 10.02 -15.79
CA ASN A 48 -5.42 10.29 -16.38
C ASN A 48 -5.97 11.68 -16.03
N ASN A 49 -5.22 12.46 -15.23
CA ASN A 49 -5.62 13.79 -14.77
C ASN A 49 -7.01 13.74 -14.10
N SER A 50 -7.26 12.67 -13.32
CA SER A 50 -8.51 12.58 -12.56
C SER A 50 -8.58 13.77 -11.60
N GLY A 51 -9.73 14.45 -11.57
CA GLY A 51 -9.92 15.60 -10.67
C GLY A 51 -9.81 15.23 -9.19
N ASP A 52 -9.97 13.94 -8.88
CA ASP A 52 -9.95 13.36 -7.53
C ASP A 52 -8.78 12.39 -7.35
N ILE A 53 -7.55 12.91 -7.36
CA ILE A 53 -6.37 12.15 -6.95
C ILE A 53 -6.40 12.00 -5.43
N PHE A 54 -6.56 10.78 -4.94
CA PHE A 54 -6.58 10.51 -3.51
C PHE A 54 -5.20 10.76 -2.87
N ASN A 55 -5.20 11.05 -1.57
CA ASN A 55 -3.97 11.22 -0.81
C ASN A 55 -3.30 9.86 -0.53
N ILE A 56 -2.30 9.51 -1.34
CA ILE A 56 -1.50 8.29 -1.19
C ILE A 56 -0.89 8.11 0.21
N SER A 57 -0.67 9.18 0.99
CA SER A 57 -0.08 9.04 2.32
C SER A 57 -1.01 8.39 3.35
N LEU A 58 -2.32 8.30 3.07
CA LEU A 58 -3.28 7.69 3.97
C LEU A 58 -3.30 6.18 3.72
N ILE A 59 -3.00 5.40 4.76
CA ILE A 59 -3.05 3.94 4.68
C ILE A 59 -4.52 3.50 4.69
N ASN A 60 -4.91 2.77 3.65
CA ASN A 60 -6.19 2.09 3.56
C ASN A 60 -6.07 0.76 4.31
N GLU A 61 -6.37 0.82 5.61
CA GLU A 61 -6.35 -0.33 6.54
C GLU A 61 -7.18 -1.51 6.02
N THR A 62 -8.35 -1.25 5.44
CA THR A 62 -9.22 -2.30 4.92
C THR A 62 -8.54 -3.07 3.78
N LEU A 63 -7.93 -2.36 2.84
CA LEU A 63 -7.20 -2.98 1.74
C LEU A 63 -5.95 -3.71 2.24
N MET A 64 -5.20 -3.11 3.16
CA MET A 64 -4.00 -3.71 3.74
C MET A 64 -4.33 -5.02 4.47
N ASN A 65 -5.38 -5.04 5.29
CA ASN A 65 -5.87 -6.26 5.95
C ASN A 65 -6.41 -7.31 4.97
N THR A 66 -7.05 -6.87 3.88
CA THR A 66 -7.50 -7.80 2.82
C THR A 66 -6.31 -8.47 2.12
N ILE A 67 -5.23 -7.74 1.87
CA ILE A 67 -3.99 -8.29 1.30
C ILE A 67 -3.34 -9.24 2.29
N ALA A 68 -3.25 -8.87 3.57
CA ALA A 68 -2.75 -9.73 4.63
C ALA A 68 -3.48 -11.07 4.70
N PHE A 69 -4.81 -11.02 4.71
CA PHE A 69 -5.63 -12.23 4.69
C PHE A 69 -5.32 -13.12 3.48
N LYS A 70 -5.28 -12.55 2.27
CA LYS A 70 -4.99 -13.32 1.04
C LYS A 70 -3.62 -13.98 1.06
N ILE A 71 -2.59 -13.26 1.52
CA ILE A 71 -1.22 -13.79 1.62
C ILE A 71 -1.19 -14.94 2.61
N ASN A 72 -1.72 -14.73 3.81
CA ASN A 72 -1.72 -15.74 4.87
C ASN A 72 -2.49 -17.00 4.45
N SER A 73 -3.65 -16.84 3.80
CA SER A 73 -4.42 -17.99 3.27
C SER A 73 -3.69 -18.73 2.14
N SER A 74 -2.96 -18.02 1.28
CA SER A 74 -2.21 -18.61 0.17
C SER A 74 -0.96 -19.36 0.63
N ILE A 75 -0.36 -18.94 1.75
CA ILE A 75 0.75 -19.64 2.40
C ILE A 75 0.23 -20.90 3.08
N GLN A 76 -0.88 -20.81 3.81
CA GLN A 76 -1.50 -21.98 4.46
C GLN A 76 -1.91 -23.08 3.46
N SER A 77 -2.42 -22.71 2.28
CA SER A 77 -2.77 -23.70 1.24
C SER A 77 -1.56 -24.39 0.59
N LYS A 78 -0.34 -23.88 0.79
CA LYS A 78 0.90 -24.49 0.26
C LYS A 78 1.61 -25.41 1.24
N VAL A 79 1.18 -25.44 2.50
CA VAL A 79 1.79 -26.24 3.59
C VAL A 79 1.06 -27.58 3.79
N ILE A 80 -0.05 -27.81 3.07
CA ILE A 80 -0.83 -29.08 3.07
C ILE A 80 -0.54 -29.89 1.81
#